data_AF-A0A3N5NVH0-F1
#
_entry.id   AF-A0A3N5NVH0-F1
#
_cell.length_a   1.000
_cell.length_b   1.000
_cell.length_c   1.000
_cell.angle_alpha   90.00
_cell.angle_beta   90.00
_cell.angle_gamma   90.00
#
_symmetry.space_group_name_H-M   'P 1'
#
loop_
_entity.id
_entity.type
_entity.pdbx_description
1 polymer ?
#
loop_
_entity_poly.entity_id
_entity_poly.type
_entity_poly.pdbx_seq_one_letter_code
_entity_poly.pdbx_strand_id
1 'polypeptide(L)'
;NAGHRALAELERAGRLHALVTQNIDGLHQRAGNSPDRVVEVHGTVHEYVCMGCGNRGPMQVVLDRVRGGEDDPPCIECGGILKSATISFGQQLVPDVIERAMNAAREADLFLAIGSTLQVYPVAGAVPLAKSAGARLVIVNAEPTQFDADADAVIRERIGDVLPLLCDSADPVKKANRRVGD
;
A
#
# COMPACT_ATOMS: atom_id res chain seq x y z
N ASN A 1 5.62 4.87 -10.54
CA ASN A 1 5.84 4.29 -11.88
C ASN A 1 4.48 4.10 -12.58
N ALA A 2 4.41 3.45 -13.75
CA ALA A 2 3.14 3.26 -14.48
C ALA A 2 2.08 2.50 -13.66
N GLY A 3 2.47 1.47 -12.91
CA GLY A 3 1.54 0.72 -12.05
C GLY A 3 0.90 1.56 -10.95
N HIS A 4 1.67 2.43 -10.29
CA HIS A 4 1.11 3.33 -9.27
C HIS A 4 0.10 4.32 -9.88
N ARG A 5 0.39 4.86 -11.07
CA ARG A 5 -0.53 5.75 -11.78
C ARG A 5 -1.81 5.05 -12.20
N ALA A 6 -1.71 3.79 -12.64
CA ALA A 6 -2.87 2.98 -12.98
C ALA A 6 -3.82 2.79 -11.78
N LEU A 7 -3.28 2.55 -10.58
CA LEU A 7 -4.08 2.47 -9.35
C LEU A 7 -4.70 3.81 -8.96
N ALA A 8 -4.00 4.92 -9.15
CA ALA A 8 -4.57 6.26 -8.95
C ALA A 8 -5.68 6.59 -9.95
N GLU A 9 -5.58 6.11 -11.20
CA GLU A 9 -6.66 6.19 -12.19
C GLU A 9 -7.86 5.32 -11.82
N LEU A 10 -7.62 4.11 -11.30
CA LEU A 10 -8.67 3.23 -10.81
C LEU A 10 -9.48 3.86 -9.66
N GLU A 11 -8.80 4.58 -8.77
CA GLU A 11 -9.44 5.38 -7.72
C GLU A 11 -10.27 6.51 -8.29
N ARG A 12 -9.71 7.31 -9.23
CA ARG A 12 -10.44 8.41 -9.88
C ARG A 12 -11.67 7.94 -10.65
N ALA A 13 -11.64 6.71 -11.17
CA ALA A 13 -12.79 6.08 -11.81
C ALA A 13 -13.86 5.56 -10.80
N GLY A 14 -13.64 5.70 -9.49
CA GLY A 14 -14.56 5.26 -8.44
C GLY A 14 -14.55 3.75 -8.21
N ARG A 15 -13.47 3.06 -8.60
CA ARG A 15 -13.39 1.59 -8.61
C ARG A 15 -12.34 1.01 -7.66
N LEU A 16 -11.62 1.87 -6.94
CA LEU A 16 -10.70 1.47 -5.88
C LEU A 16 -11.34 1.77 -4.51
N HIS A 17 -11.69 0.72 -3.77
CA HIS A 17 -12.25 0.86 -2.42
C HIS A 17 -11.18 1.26 -1.40
N ALA A 18 -10.07 0.54 -1.38
CA ALA A 18 -8.92 0.80 -0.53
C ALA A 18 -7.64 0.27 -1.19
N LEU A 19 -6.50 0.84 -0.79
CA LEU A 19 -5.16 0.42 -1.17
C LEU A 19 -4.37 0.10 0.09
N VAL A 20 -4.16 -1.18 0.37
CA VAL A 20 -3.33 -1.64 1.48
C VAL A 20 -1.90 -1.82 0.99
N THR A 21 -0.94 -1.15 1.62
CA THR A 21 0.48 -1.22 1.25
C THR A 21 1.38 -1.53 2.43
N GLN A 22 2.28 -2.49 2.24
CA GLN A 22 3.38 -2.81 3.15
C GLN A 22 4.61 -1.94 2.90
N ASN A 23 4.62 -1.18 1.79
CA ASN A 23 5.69 -0.25 1.46
C ASN A 23 5.57 1.02 2.30
N ILE A 24 6.71 1.60 2.62
CA ILE A 24 6.85 2.78 3.49
C ILE A 24 7.20 4.06 2.70
N ASP A 25 7.30 3.95 1.37
CA ASP A 25 7.92 4.94 0.47
C ASP A 25 6.99 6.09 0.04
N GLY A 26 5.69 5.99 0.30
CA GLY A 26 4.68 6.98 -0.08
C GLY A 26 4.45 7.12 -1.59
N LEU A 27 4.84 6.14 -2.41
CA LEU A 27 4.74 6.23 -3.87
C LEU A 27 3.29 6.22 -4.39
N HIS A 28 2.34 5.66 -3.64
CA HIS A 28 0.91 5.68 -4.01
C HIS A 28 0.32 7.08 -3.89
N GLN A 29 0.58 7.77 -2.78
CA GLN A 29 0.18 9.15 -2.56
C GLN A 29 0.83 10.06 -3.59
N ARG A 30 2.13 9.88 -3.87
CA ARG A 30 2.84 10.62 -4.93
C ARG A 30 2.27 10.37 -6.33
N ALA A 31 1.64 9.22 -6.58
CA ALA A 31 0.98 8.93 -7.85
C ALA A 31 -0.45 9.50 -7.95
N GLY A 32 -0.98 10.03 -6.83
CA GLY A 32 -2.29 10.69 -6.76
C GLY A 32 -3.40 9.86 -6.14
N ASN A 33 -3.10 8.75 -5.45
CA ASN A 33 -4.07 8.10 -4.58
C ASN A 33 -4.35 8.97 -3.35
N SER A 34 -5.62 9.08 -2.95
CA SER A 34 -6.01 9.93 -1.82
C SER A 34 -5.53 9.30 -0.49
N PRO A 35 -5.04 10.09 0.48
CA PRO A 35 -4.55 9.56 1.75
C PRO A 35 -5.58 8.71 2.52
N ASP A 36 -6.88 9.02 2.39
CA ASP A 36 -8.00 8.28 2.98
C ASP A 36 -8.26 6.92 2.30
N ARG A 37 -7.65 6.66 1.15
CA ARG A 37 -7.72 5.36 0.45
C ARG A 37 -6.50 4.49 0.68
N VAL A 38 -5.38 5.08 1.08
CA VAL A 38 -4.14 4.35 1.36
C VAL A 38 -4.09 3.89 2.82
N VAL A 39 -3.73 2.63 3.04
CA VAL A 39 -3.51 2.01 4.36
C VAL A 39 -2.06 1.55 4.44
N GLU A 40 -1.19 2.35 5.04
CA GLU A 40 0.24 2.05 5.21
C GLU A 40 0.46 1.18 6.45
N VAL A 41 0.37 -0.15 6.29
CA VAL A 41 0.39 -1.08 7.42
C VAL A 41 1.74 -1.13 8.14
N HIS A 42 2.82 -0.73 7.49
CA HIS A 42 4.17 -0.62 8.06
C HIS A 42 4.59 0.82 8.33
N GLY A 43 3.65 1.77 8.36
CA GLY A 43 3.93 3.18 8.56
C GLY A 43 4.65 3.83 7.36
N THR A 44 5.34 4.93 7.61
CA THR A 44 5.86 5.79 6.54
C THR A 44 7.24 6.37 6.86
N VAL A 45 8.07 6.57 5.83
CA VAL A 45 9.36 7.28 5.96
C VAL A 45 9.20 8.79 5.99
N HIS A 46 8.03 9.32 5.61
CA HIS A 46 7.80 10.76 5.47
C HIS A 46 7.50 11.46 6.79
N GLU A 47 7.29 10.69 7.86
CA GLU A 47 7.09 11.18 9.23
C GLU A 47 8.16 10.64 10.17
N TYR A 48 8.46 11.38 11.23
CA TYR A 48 9.18 10.89 12.39
C TYR A 48 8.22 10.53 13.52
N VAL A 49 8.70 9.71 14.45
CA VAL A 49 8.12 9.48 15.77
C VAL A 49 9.23 9.50 16.81
N CYS A 50 9.00 10.17 17.93
CA CYS A 50 9.87 10.10 19.10
C CYS A 50 9.59 8.83 19.89
N MET A 51 10.64 8.07 20.19
CA MET A 51 10.55 6.82 20.94
C MET A 51 10.30 7.03 22.45
N GLY A 52 10.50 8.25 22.96
CA GLY A 52 10.26 8.60 24.36
C GLY A 52 8.86 9.14 24.63
N CYS A 53 8.48 10.22 23.94
CA CYS A 53 7.20 10.92 24.18
C CYS A 53 6.12 10.67 23.11
N GLY A 54 6.44 9.95 22.03
CA GLY A 54 5.50 9.70 20.95
C GLY A 54 5.24 10.89 20.03
N ASN A 55 5.93 12.03 20.21
CA ASN A 55 5.79 13.19 19.33
C ASN A 55 6.04 12.81 17.85
N ARG A 56 5.22 13.33 16.94
CA ARG A 56 5.26 13.02 15.51
C ARG A 56 5.29 14.29 14.68
N GLY A 57 5.86 14.20 13.49
CA GLY A 57 5.83 15.29 12.53
C GLY A 57 6.54 14.92 11.24
N PRO A 58 6.66 15.88 10.30
CA PRO A 58 7.32 15.62 9.02
C PRO A 58 8.79 15.25 9.22
N MET A 59 9.22 14.13 8.64
CA MET A 59 10.61 13.66 8.69
C MET A 59 11.59 14.73 8.19
N GLN A 60 11.14 15.56 7.23
CA GLN A 60 11.93 16.63 6.65
C GLN A 60 12.51 17.59 7.70
N VAL A 61 11.76 17.88 8.78
CA VAL A 61 12.22 18.72 9.89
C VAL A 61 13.46 18.14 10.58
N VAL A 62 13.50 16.82 10.76
CA VAL A 62 14.65 16.13 11.38
C VAL A 62 15.82 16.08 10.41
N LEU A 63 15.55 15.75 9.13
CA LEU A 63 16.59 15.69 8.10
C LEU A 63 17.27 17.05 7.86
N ASP A 64 16.55 18.16 8.00
CA ASP A 64 17.13 19.49 7.86
C ASP A 64 18.06 19.84 9.03
N ARG A 65 17.78 19.36 10.25
CA ARG A 65 18.70 19.47 11.39
C ARG A 65 19.99 18.68 11.16
N VAL A 66 19.88 17.46 10.62
CA VAL A 66 21.06 16.67 10.23
C VAL A 66 21.91 17.39 9.20
N ARG A 67 21.30 17.95 8.15
CA ARG A 67 22.01 18.75 7.14
C ARG A 67 22.60 20.04 7.72
N GLY A 68 22.01 20.55 8.79
CA GLY A 68 22.50 21.68 9.57
C GLY A 68 23.68 21.35 10.50
N GLY A 69 24.11 20.09 10.58
CA GLY A 69 25.26 19.66 11.37
C GLY A 69 24.92 18.96 12.70
N GLU A 70 23.65 18.69 12.99
CA GLU A 70 23.26 17.86 14.13
C GLU A 70 23.28 16.37 13.75
N ASP A 71 24.37 15.65 14.05
CA ASP A 71 24.54 14.24 13.62
C ASP A 71 23.40 13.30 14.05
N ASP A 72 22.88 13.44 15.28
CA ASP A 72 21.73 12.69 15.82
C ASP A 72 20.77 13.64 16.57
N PRO A 73 19.83 14.29 15.85
CA PRO A 73 18.98 15.32 16.44
C PRO A 73 18.01 14.73 17.48
N PRO A 74 18.09 15.13 18.76
CA PRO A 74 17.15 14.64 19.77
C PRO A 74 15.76 15.27 19.59
N CYS A 75 14.75 14.63 20.16
CA CYS A 75 13.41 15.18 20.22
C CYS A 75 13.41 16.52 20.96
N ILE A 76 12.83 17.55 20.34
CA ILE A 76 12.73 18.89 20.94
C ILE A 76 11.86 18.92 22.19
N GLU A 77 10.92 17.97 22.33
CA GLU A 77 9.97 17.91 23.44
C GLU A 77 10.54 17.20 24.68
N CYS A 78 11.30 16.11 24.49
CA CYS A 78 11.75 15.27 25.61
C CYS A 78 13.21 14.82 25.56
N GLY A 79 13.98 15.22 24.54
CA GLY A 79 15.36 14.79 24.33
C GLY A 79 15.53 13.35 23.83
N GLY A 80 14.45 12.59 23.65
CA GLY A 80 14.49 11.19 23.23
C GLY A 80 14.84 10.98 21.75
N ILE A 81 15.12 9.73 21.38
CA ILE A 81 15.48 9.33 20.01
C ILE A 81 14.32 9.58 19.05
N LEU A 82 14.62 10.22 17.91
CA LEU A 82 13.72 10.36 16.78
C LEU A 82 14.00 9.25 15.77
N LYS A 83 12.94 8.60 15.28
CA LYS A 83 13.04 7.56 14.25
C LYS A 83 11.99 7.81 13.18
N SER A 84 12.15 7.23 11.99
CA SER A 84 11.06 7.20 11.01
C SER A 84 9.83 6.51 11.57
N ALA A 85 8.64 7.04 11.27
CA ALA A 85 7.37 6.49 11.70
C ALA A 85 6.98 5.18 10.96
N THR A 86 7.99 4.41 10.58
CA THR A 86 7.92 3.07 10.05
C THR A 86 7.75 2.05 11.18
N ILE A 87 7.30 0.85 10.85
CA ILE A 87 7.22 -0.27 11.78
C ILE A 87 8.31 -1.26 11.38
N SER A 88 9.28 -1.45 12.26
CA SER A 88 10.40 -2.36 12.05
C SER A 88 10.06 -3.78 12.52
N PHE A 89 10.80 -4.78 12.05
CA PHE A 89 10.63 -6.16 12.54
C PHE A 89 10.75 -6.23 14.07
N GLY A 90 9.82 -6.97 14.69
CA GLY A 90 9.71 -7.08 16.15
C GLY A 90 8.87 -5.98 16.80
N GLN A 91 8.50 -4.90 16.08
CA GLN A 91 7.54 -3.93 16.57
C GLN A 91 6.11 -4.39 16.32
N GLN A 92 5.20 -3.99 17.22
CA GLN A 92 3.78 -4.23 17.04
C GLN A 92 3.24 -3.34 15.92
N LEU A 93 2.38 -3.93 15.08
CA LEU A 93 1.60 -3.16 14.11
C LEU A 93 0.50 -2.38 14.82
N VAL A 94 0.07 -1.27 14.22
CA VAL A 94 -1.00 -0.45 14.79
C VAL A 94 -2.34 -1.18 14.61
N PRO A 95 -3.05 -1.57 15.70
CA PRO A 95 -4.25 -2.40 15.60
C PRO A 95 -5.31 -1.81 14.68
N ASP A 96 -5.64 -0.53 14.83
CA ASP A 96 -6.66 0.16 14.03
C ASP A 96 -6.32 0.19 12.53
N VAL A 97 -5.03 0.28 12.18
CA VAL A 97 -4.56 0.27 10.79
C VAL A 97 -4.72 -1.13 10.19
N ILE A 98 -4.40 -2.17 10.96
CA ILE A 98 -4.60 -3.56 10.54
C ILE A 98 -6.09 -3.87 10.44
N GLU A 99 -6.90 -3.44 11.38
CA GLU A 99 -8.35 -3.61 11.33
C GLU A 99 -8.94 -2.95 10.08
N ARG A 100 -8.54 -1.72 9.76
CA ARG A 100 -8.95 -1.04 8.52
C ARG A 100 -8.55 -1.82 7.27
N ALA A 101 -7.34 -2.38 7.23
CA ALA A 101 -6.91 -3.24 6.12
C ALA A 101 -7.75 -4.52 6.00
N MET A 102 -8.06 -5.17 7.12
CA MET A 102 -8.86 -6.39 7.15
C MET A 102 -10.34 -6.14 6.82
N ASN A 103 -10.91 -5.02 7.27
CA ASN A 103 -12.27 -4.62 6.93
C ASN A 103 -12.40 -4.38 5.43
N ALA A 104 -11.46 -3.64 4.84
CA ALA A 104 -11.42 -3.42 3.39
C ALA A 104 -11.33 -4.74 2.60
N ALA A 105 -10.58 -5.72 3.11
CA ALA A 105 -10.50 -7.04 2.49
C ALA A 105 -11.82 -7.82 2.56
N ARG A 106 -12.57 -7.72 3.67
CA ARG A 106 -13.91 -8.35 3.80
C ARG A 106 -14.96 -7.73 2.90
N GLU A 107 -14.86 -6.42 2.66
CA GLU A 107 -15.83 -5.67 1.88
C GLU A 107 -15.58 -5.74 0.36
N ALA A 108 -14.40 -6.21 -0.05
CA ALA A 108 -14.02 -6.27 -1.45
C ALA A 108 -14.78 -7.38 -2.20
N ASP A 109 -15.17 -7.09 -3.44
CA ASP A 109 -15.62 -8.08 -4.43
C ASP A 109 -14.45 -8.63 -5.28
N LEU A 110 -13.35 -7.87 -5.37
CA LEU A 110 -12.09 -8.23 -6.00
C LEU A 110 -10.91 -7.83 -5.10
N PHE A 111 -10.08 -8.80 -4.74
CA PHE A 111 -8.80 -8.60 -4.07
C PHE A 111 -7.65 -8.75 -5.06
N LEU A 112 -6.91 -7.67 -5.29
CA LEU A 112 -5.75 -7.65 -6.18
C LEU A 112 -4.45 -7.61 -5.35
N ALA A 113 -3.77 -8.75 -5.24
CA ALA A 113 -2.47 -8.84 -4.58
C ALA A 113 -1.35 -8.51 -5.58
N ILE A 114 -0.58 -7.46 -5.31
CA ILE A 114 0.41 -6.92 -6.27
C ILE A 114 1.79 -6.90 -5.62
N GLY A 115 2.78 -7.52 -6.24
CA GLY A 115 4.18 -7.37 -5.85
C GLY A 115 4.49 -7.78 -4.42
N SER A 116 3.85 -8.84 -3.95
CA SER A 116 4.01 -9.36 -2.59
C SER A 116 4.09 -10.88 -2.64
N THR A 117 5.02 -11.46 -1.87
CA THR A 117 5.08 -12.92 -1.64
C THR A 117 3.94 -13.42 -0.73
N LEU A 118 3.22 -12.48 -0.10
CA LEU A 118 2.08 -12.74 0.79
C LEU A 118 2.44 -13.63 1.98
N GLN A 119 3.66 -13.51 2.52
CA GLN A 119 4.15 -14.30 3.65
C GLN A 119 4.11 -13.57 5.01
N VAL A 120 4.01 -12.24 4.99
CA VAL A 120 4.11 -11.41 6.19
C VAL A 120 2.74 -11.28 6.85
N TYR A 121 2.59 -11.93 8.01
CA TYR A 121 1.40 -11.79 8.86
C TYR A 121 1.50 -10.57 9.77
N PRO A 122 0.37 -9.95 10.12
CA PRO A 122 -1.02 -10.34 9.85
C PRO A 122 -1.53 -9.97 8.45
N VAL A 123 -0.80 -9.16 7.67
CA VAL A 123 -1.25 -8.58 6.39
C VAL A 123 -1.64 -9.66 5.38
N ALA A 124 -0.86 -10.75 5.28
CA ALA A 124 -1.17 -11.91 4.46
C ALA A 124 -2.55 -12.53 4.75
N GLY A 125 -3.06 -12.39 5.98
CA GLY A 125 -4.38 -12.85 6.40
C GLY A 125 -5.55 -12.13 5.71
N ALA A 126 -5.30 -11.00 5.05
CA ALA A 126 -6.30 -10.31 4.24
C ALA A 126 -6.79 -11.16 3.06
N VAL A 127 -5.92 -12.02 2.51
CA VAL A 127 -6.25 -12.89 1.36
C VAL A 127 -7.32 -13.93 1.69
N PRO A 128 -7.12 -14.84 2.67
CA PRO A 128 -8.15 -15.82 3.03
C PRO A 128 -9.41 -15.14 3.57
N LEU A 129 -9.27 -13.97 4.20
CA LEU A 129 -10.40 -13.19 4.67
C LEU A 129 -11.26 -12.68 3.50
N ALA A 130 -10.65 -12.11 2.45
CA ALA A 130 -11.37 -11.68 1.25
C ALA A 130 -12.02 -12.86 0.51
N LYS A 131 -11.29 -13.98 0.34
CA LYS A 131 -11.83 -15.20 -0.30
C LYS A 131 -13.05 -15.74 0.44
N SER A 132 -13.00 -15.80 1.78
CA SER A 132 -14.12 -16.30 2.59
C SER A 132 -15.33 -15.37 2.58
N ALA A 133 -15.12 -14.07 2.33
CA ALA A 133 -16.18 -13.10 2.08
C ALA A 133 -16.75 -13.15 0.64
N GLY A 134 -16.19 -13.99 -0.24
CA GLY A 134 -16.65 -14.18 -1.61
C GLY A 134 -15.91 -13.35 -2.67
N ALA A 135 -14.84 -12.64 -2.30
CA ALA A 135 -14.05 -11.88 -3.25
C ALA A 135 -13.33 -12.78 -4.26
N ARG A 136 -13.21 -12.32 -5.50
CA ARG A 136 -12.28 -12.89 -6.48
C ARG A 136 -10.85 -12.48 -6.11
N LEU A 137 -9.90 -13.40 -6.22
CA LEU A 137 -8.49 -13.14 -5.94
C LEU A 137 -7.69 -13.13 -7.23
N VAL A 138 -7.00 -12.03 -7.50
CA VAL A 138 -6.02 -11.93 -8.58
C VAL A 138 -4.66 -11.62 -7.98
N ILE A 139 -3.65 -12.41 -8.34
CA ILE A 139 -2.28 -12.23 -7.87
C ILE A 139 -1.42 -11.78 -9.06
N VAL A 140 -0.75 -10.63 -8.93
CA VAL A 140 0.23 -10.10 -9.88
C VAL A 140 1.58 -10.07 -9.19
N ASN A 141 2.34 -11.15 -9.33
CA ASN A 141 3.65 -11.27 -8.68
C ASN A 141 4.60 -12.12 -9.53
N ALA A 142 5.84 -11.67 -9.68
CA ALA A 142 6.87 -12.38 -10.43
C ALA A 142 7.21 -13.74 -9.80
N GLU A 143 7.18 -13.82 -8.48
CA GLU A 143 7.51 -15.03 -7.72
C GLU A 143 6.26 -15.74 -7.21
N PRO A 144 6.31 -17.08 -7.01
CA PRO A 144 5.22 -17.84 -6.39
C PRO A 144 4.80 -17.30 -5.03
N THR A 145 3.52 -17.46 -4.70
CA THR A 145 2.96 -17.11 -3.39
C THR A 145 2.26 -18.33 -2.79
N GLN A 146 2.06 -18.33 -1.47
CA GLN A 146 1.35 -19.42 -0.80
C GLN A 146 -0.13 -19.51 -1.19
N PHE A 147 -0.69 -18.48 -1.85
CA PHE A 147 -2.10 -18.39 -2.22
C PHE A 147 -2.35 -18.60 -3.72
N ASP A 148 -1.33 -19.00 -4.50
CA ASP A 148 -1.47 -19.16 -5.95
C ASP A 148 -2.55 -20.19 -6.33
N ALA A 149 -2.69 -21.26 -5.55
CA ALA A 149 -3.70 -22.29 -5.80
C ALA A 149 -5.13 -21.83 -5.48
N ASP A 150 -5.28 -20.83 -4.61
CA ASP A 150 -6.57 -20.25 -4.22
C ASP A 150 -6.99 -19.08 -5.12
N ALA A 151 -6.07 -18.58 -5.95
CA ALA A 151 -6.29 -17.43 -6.81
C ALA A 151 -7.15 -17.77 -8.02
N ASP A 152 -8.08 -16.87 -8.34
CA ASP A 152 -8.90 -16.93 -9.55
C ASP A 152 -8.09 -16.59 -10.80
N ALA A 153 -7.00 -15.83 -10.65
CA ALA A 153 -5.97 -15.66 -11.67
C ALA A 153 -4.60 -15.35 -11.05
N VAL A 154 -3.53 -15.84 -11.68
CA VAL A 154 -2.15 -15.53 -11.32
C VAL A 154 -1.41 -15.00 -12.55
N ILE A 155 -0.80 -13.84 -12.42
CA ILE A 155 -0.09 -13.14 -13.49
C ILE A 155 1.37 -12.96 -13.08
N ARG A 156 2.28 -13.46 -13.92
CA ARG A 156 3.74 -13.50 -13.68
C ARG A 156 4.54 -12.44 -14.44
N GLU A 157 3.86 -11.46 -14.98
CA GLU A 157 4.45 -10.40 -15.77
C GLU A 157 4.87 -9.20 -14.91
N ARG A 158 5.62 -8.27 -15.49
CA ARG A 158 6.06 -7.06 -14.78
C ARG A 158 4.84 -6.21 -14.41
N ILE A 159 4.73 -5.88 -13.13
CA ILE A 159 3.65 -5.07 -12.55
C ILE A 159 3.47 -3.74 -13.29
N GLY A 160 4.58 -3.10 -13.68
CA GLY A 160 4.57 -1.83 -14.41
C GLY A 160 3.93 -1.90 -15.80
N ASP A 161 3.91 -3.08 -16.42
CA ASP A 161 3.35 -3.28 -17.75
C ASP A 161 1.89 -3.74 -17.67
N VAL A 162 1.58 -4.66 -16.74
CA VAL A 162 0.24 -5.27 -16.68
C VAL A 162 -0.78 -4.45 -15.90
N LEU A 163 -0.40 -3.77 -14.82
CA LEU A 163 -1.38 -3.00 -14.05
C LEU A 163 -2.12 -1.94 -14.88
N PRO A 164 -1.46 -1.17 -15.76
CA PRO A 164 -2.17 -0.26 -16.68
C PRO A 164 -3.24 -0.98 -17.50
N LEU A 165 -2.93 -2.16 -18.06
CA LEU A 165 -3.86 -2.93 -18.88
C LEU A 165 -5.06 -3.45 -18.08
N LEU A 166 -4.82 -3.95 -16.86
CA LEU A 166 -5.89 -4.44 -15.97
C LEU A 166 -6.81 -3.30 -15.52
N CYS A 167 -6.24 -2.15 -15.16
CA CYS A 167 -7.00 -0.99 -14.69
C CYS A 167 -7.81 -0.35 -15.83
N ASP A 168 -7.21 -0.22 -17.03
CA ASP A 168 -7.90 0.29 -18.23
C ASP A 168 -9.01 -0.64 -18.71
N SER A 169 -8.78 -1.96 -18.73
CA SER A 169 -9.75 -2.95 -19.22
C SER A 169 -11.02 -3.00 -18.38
N ALA A 170 -10.99 -2.44 -17.19
CA ALA A 170 -12.12 -2.45 -16.30
C ALA A 170 -12.87 -1.10 -16.29
N ASP A 171 -12.42 -0.12 -17.10
CA ASP A 171 -13.17 1.09 -17.45
C ASP A 171 -14.10 0.82 -18.67
N PRO A 172 -15.44 0.74 -18.47
CA PRO A 172 -16.37 0.47 -19.57
C PRO A 172 -16.43 1.61 -20.61
N VAL A 173 -16.10 2.85 -20.23
CA VAL A 173 -16.13 4.03 -21.12
C VAL A 173 -14.96 3.99 -22.09
N LYS A 174 -13.75 3.65 -21.62
CA LYS A 174 -12.58 3.46 -22.50
C LYS A 174 -12.66 2.19 -23.35
N LYS A 175 -13.28 1.11 -22.85
CA LYS A 175 -13.56 -0.10 -23.64
C LYS A 175 -14.46 0.17 -24.85
N ALA A 176 -15.46 1.04 -24.70
CA ALA A 176 -16.32 1.44 -25.82
C ALA A 176 -15.52 2.19 -26.90
N ASN A 177 -14.63 3.11 -26.52
CA ASN A 177 -13.81 3.88 -27.47
C ASN A 177 -12.74 3.05 -28.20
N ARG A 178 -12.19 1.97 -27.59
CA ARG A 178 -11.25 1.07 -28.29
C ARG A 178 -11.91 0.20 -29.36
N ARG A 179 -13.21 -0.10 -29.24
CA ARG A 179 -13.93 -0.95 -30.22
C ARG A 179 -14.43 -0.21 -31.46
N VAL A 180 -14.39 1.11 -31.48
CA VAL A 180 -14.83 1.95 -32.62
C VAL A 180 -13.66 2.31 -33.54
N GLY A 181 -12.42 1.95 -33.16
CA GLY A 181 -11.19 2.29 -33.88
C GLY A 181 -10.50 1.15 -34.63
N ASP A 182 -11.10 -0.04 -34.69
CA ASP A 182 -10.64 -1.21 -35.49
C ASP A 182 -11.57 -1.45 -36.69
#